data_AF-A0A417FQA8-F1
#
_entry.id   AF-A0A417FQA8-F1
#
_cell.length_a   1.000
_cell.length_b   1.000
_cell.length_c   1.000
_cell.angle_alpha   90.00
_cell.angle_beta   90.00
_cell.angle_gamma   90.00
#
_symmetry.space_group_name_H-M   'P 1'
#
loop_
_entity.id
_entity.type
_entity.pdbx_description
1 polymer ?
#
loop_
_entity_poly.entity_id
_entity_poly.type
_entity_poly.pdbx_seq_one_letter_code
_entity_poly.pdbx_strand_id
1 'polypeptide(L)' 'MDEMKIKLHSRIMRGIVSKLISNAILKATSYKPNIRIKELSIETVNKRIAFNINVEGDISEGVLYKIDQIIE' A
#
# COMPACT_ATOMS: atom_id res chain seq x y z
N MET A 1 31.15 4.06 -2.09
CA MET A 1 29.99 4.54 -1.30
C MET A 1 29.01 3.39 -1.33
N ASP A 2 28.80 2.71 -0.21
CA ASP A 2 28.03 1.45 -0.19
C ASP A 2 26.54 1.77 -0.07
N GLU A 3 25.83 1.65 -1.19
CA GLU A 3 24.38 1.67 -1.21
C GLU A 3 23.89 0.25 -0.89
N MET A 4 23.15 0.09 0.21
CA MET A 4 22.58 -1.19 0.59
C MET A 4 21.07 -1.17 0.33
N LYS A 5 20.63 -1.95 -0.66
CA LYS A 5 19.22 -2.17 -0.98
C LYS A 5 18.74 -3.49 -0.41
N ILE A 6 17.87 -3.43 0.60
CA ILE A 6 17.22 -4.60 1.19
C ILE A 6 15.81 -4.69 0.62
N LYS A 7 15.59 -5.66 -0.26
CA LYS A 7 14.24 -6.04 -0.67
C LYS A 7 13.57 -6.79 0.47
N LEU A 8 12.47 -6.23 0.99
CA LEU A 8 11.73 -6.83 2.09
C LEU A 8 10.75 -7.87 1.54
N HIS A 9 11.27 -9.06 1.29
CA HIS A 9 10.47 -10.17 0.81
C HIS A 9 9.60 -10.84 1.89
N SER A 10 9.74 -10.43 3.15
CA SER A 10 8.95 -10.94 4.27
C SER A 10 7.45 -10.89 3.96
N ARG A 11 6.82 -12.07 3.88
CA ARG A 11 5.35 -12.20 3.73
C ARG A 11 4.61 -11.53 4.90
N ILE A 12 5.20 -11.60 6.10
CA ILE A 12 4.63 -11.01 7.32
C ILE A 12 4.58 -9.48 7.19
N MET A 13 5.70 -8.85 6.81
CA MET A 13 5.75 -7.39 6.69
C MET A 13 4.83 -6.88 5.58
N ARG A 14 4.77 -7.59 4.44
CA ARG A 14 3.81 -7.28 3.37
C ARG A 14 2.37 -7.41 3.84
N GLY A 15 2.04 -8.42 4.65
CA GLY A 15 0.72 -8.57 5.25
C GLY A 15 0.35 -7.41 6.18
N ILE A 16 1.30 -6.95 7.00
CA ILE A 16 1.09 -5.79 7.90
C ILE A 16 0.83 -4.51 7.09
N VAL A 17 1.71 -4.19 6.14
CA VAL A 17 1.58 -3.00 5.29
C VAL A 17 0.27 -3.04 4.50
N SER A 18 -0.09 -4.20 3.95
CA SER A 18 -1.35 -4.40 3.24
C SER A 18 -2.53 -4.08 4.16
N LYS A 19 -2.57 -4.68 5.36
CA LYS A 19 -3.68 -4.43 6.30
C LYS A 19 -3.81 -2.96 6.68
N LEU A 20 -2.70 -2.24 6.86
CA LEU A 20 -2.69 -0.80 7.15
C LEU A 20 -3.29 0.00 5.99
N ILE A 21 -2.86 -0.25 4.76
CA ILE A 21 -3.36 0.43 3.56
C ILE A 21 -4.84 0.11 3.31
N SER A 22 -5.24 -1.17 3.38
CA SER A 22 -6.64 -1.58 3.24
C SER A 22 -7.54 -0.89 4.26
N ASN A 23 -7.11 -0.79 5.52
CA ASN A 23 -7.89 -0.14 6.57
C ASN A 23 -7.99 1.37 6.37
N ALA A 24 -6.93 2.02 5.89
CA ALA A 24 -6.95 3.45 5.59
C ALA A 24 -7.94 3.76 4.45
N ILE A 25 -7.90 2.99 3.36
CA ILE A 25 -8.83 3.13 2.24
C ILE A 25 -10.27 2.79 2.66
N LEU A 26 -10.47 1.74 3.47
CA LEU A 26 -11.78 1.42 4.05
C LEU A 26 -12.36 2.58 4.85
N LYS A 27 -11.54 3.27 5.66
CA LYS A 27 -12.01 4.44 6.41
C LYS A 27 -12.34 5.63 5.51
N ALA A 28 -11.55 5.84 4.45
CA ALA A 28 -11.74 6.97 3.54
C ALA A 28 -12.91 6.78 2.57
N THR A 29 -13.14 5.54 2.11
CA THR A 29 -14.12 5.23 1.07
C THR A 29 -15.35 4.51 1.61
N SER A 30 -15.31 3.98 2.84
CA SER A 30 -16.26 3.00 3.38
C SER A 30 -16.22 1.62 2.71
N TYR A 31 -15.20 1.35 1.88
CA TYR A 31 -15.06 0.09 1.15
C TYR A 31 -13.71 -0.55 1.30
N LYS A 32 -13.72 -1.87 1.50
CA LYS A 32 -12.49 -2.63 1.66
C LYS A 32 -11.89 -2.88 0.27
N PRO A 33 -10.74 -2.28 -0.06
CA PRO A 33 -10.12 -2.51 -1.35
C PRO A 33 -9.51 -3.91 -1.40
N ASN A 34 -9.47 -4.48 -2.59
CA ASN A 34 -8.54 -5.56 -2.90
C ASN A 34 -7.19 -4.93 -3.22
N ILE A 35 -6.14 -5.26 -2.48
CA ILE A 35 -4.81 -4.67 -2.69
C ILE A 35 -3.75 -5.74 -2.85
N ARG A 36 -2.77 -5.44 -3.68
CA ARG A 36 -1.61 -6.28 -3.93
C ARG A 36 -0.35 -5.43 -3.83
N ILE A 37 0.49 -5.76 -2.85
CA ILE A 37 1.83 -5.17 -2.73
C ILE A 37 2.75 -5.89 -3.71
N LYS A 38 3.14 -5.19 -4.77
CA LYS A 38 4.12 -5.66 -5.77
C LYS A 38 5.53 -5.62 -5.22
N GLU A 39 5.89 -4.52 -4.56
CA GLU A 39 7.22 -4.30 -4.01
C GLU A 39 7.15 -3.61 -2.65
N LEU A 40 8.03 -4.05 -1.75
CA LEU A 40 8.33 -3.39 -0.51
C LEU A 40 9.85 -3.48 -0.32
N SER A 41 10.53 -2.34 -0.27
CA SER A 41 11.98 -2.28 -0.13
C SER A 41 12.40 -1.17 0.83
N ILE A 42 13.53 -1.39 1.50
CA ILE A 42 14.22 -0.39 2.30
C ILE A 42 15.64 -0.28 1.75
N GLU A 43 16.07 0.95 1.51
CA GLU A 43 17.36 1.27 0.92
C GLU A 43 18.09 2.25 1.83
N THR A 44 19.39 2.05 2.03
CA THR A 44 20.23 3.06 2.70
C THR A 44 21.01 3.82 1.65
N VAL A 45 20.70 5.10 1.49
CA VAL A 45 21.37 6.02 0.55
C VAL A 45 21.84 7.23 1.34
N ASN A 46 23.13 7.55 1.29
CA ASN A 46 23.71 8.72 1.97
C ASN A 46 23.39 8.81 3.49
N LYS A 47 23.51 7.68 4.21
CA LYS A 47 23.15 7.54 5.64
C LYS A 47 21.67 7.82 5.95
N ARG A 48 20.80 7.84 4.95
CA ARG A 48 19.35 7.94 5.11
C ARG A 48 18.70 6.62 4.75
N ILE A 49 17.68 6.25 5.51
CA ILE A 49 16.83 5.10 5.21
C ILE A 49 15.68 5.59 4.33
N ALA A 50 15.67 5.15 3.08
CA ALA A 50 14.56 5.31 2.16
C ALA A 50 13.70 4.04 2.18
N PHE A 51 12.38 4.18 2.08
CA PHE A 51 11.47 3.07 1.89
C PHE A 51 10.69 3.27 0.59
N ASN A 52 10.47 2.19 -0.14
CA ASN A 52 9.69 2.19 -1.37
C ASN A 52 8.59 1.13 -1.27
N ILE A 53 7.36 1.52 -1.58
CA ILE A 53 6.19 0.64 -1.58
C ILE A 53 5.49 0.78 -2.93
N ASN A 54 5.40 -0.31 -3.68
CA ASN A 54 4.60 -0.39 -4.89
C ASN A 54 3.33 -1.19 -4.59
N VAL A 55 2.18 -0.51 -4.63
CA VAL A 55 0.87 -1.08 -4.30
C VAL A 55 -0.09 -0.81 -5.42
N GLU A 56 -0.80 -1.86 -5.82
CA GLU A 56 -1.98 -1.75 -6.68
C GLU A 56 -3.20 -2.16 -5.89
N GLY A 57 -4.34 -1.56 -6.22
CA GLY A 57 -5.59 -1.96 -5.63
C GLY A 57 -6.78 -1.52 -6.47
N ASP A 58 -7.86 -2.26 -6.31
CA ASP A 58 -9.14 -2.04 -6.94
C ASP A 58 -10.25 -2.11 -5.89
N ILE A 59 -11.32 -1.35 -6.15
CA ILE A 59 -12.57 -1.40 -5.39
C ILE A 59 -13.62 -1.86 -6.40
N SER A 60 -14.28 -2.98 -6.12
CA SER A 60 -15.23 -3.61 -7.03
C SER A 60 -16.38 -2.67 -7.42
N GLU A 61 -16.81 -2.69 -8.68
CA GLU A 61 -17.78 -1.77 -9.28
C GLU A 61 -19.14 -1.67 -8.56
N GLY A 62 -19.61 -2.74 -7.90
CA GLY A 62 -20.87 -2.77 -7.14
C GLY A 62 -20.93 -1.80 -5.93
N VAL A 63 -19.84 -1.07 -5.69
CA VAL A 63 -19.62 -0.09 -4.64
C VAL A 63 -19.68 1.36 -5.13
N LEU A 64 -19.46 1.60 -6.43
CA LEU A 64 -19.24 2.94 -6.99
C LEU A 64 -20.45 3.87 -6.85
N TYR A 65 -21.67 3.30 -6.83
CA TYR A 65 -22.93 4.05 -6.65
C TYR A 65 -22.99 4.94 -5.39
N LYS A 66 -22.15 4.69 -4.37
CA LYS A 66 -22.11 5.49 -3.14
C LYS A 66 -20.92 6.44 -3.05
N ILE A 67 -19.88 6.25 -3.88
CA ILE A 67 -18.74 7.18 -3.93
C ILE A 67 -19.10 8.41 -4.75
N ASP A 68 -19.91 8.26 -5.80
CA ASP A 68 -20.43 9.41 -6.58
C ASP A 68 -21.22 10.39 -5.70
N GLN A 69 -21.87 9.93 -4.62
CA GLN A 69 -22.57 10.79 -3.65
C GLN A 69 -21.64 11.56 -2.68
N ILE A 70 -20.34 11.26 -2.66
CA ILE A 70 -19.35 11.94 -1.78
C ILE A 70 -18.54 12.98 -2.59
N ILE A 71 -18.55 12.87 -3.92
CA ILE A 71 -17.79 13.75 -4.83
C ILE A 71 -18.66 14.91 -5.36
N GLU A 72 -20.00 14.83 -5.25
CA GLU A 72 -20.92 15.98 -5.32
C GLU A 72 -20.96 16.77 -4.00
#